data_AF-A0A7C6DLD3-F1
#
_entry.id   AF-A0A7C6DLD3-F1
#
_cell.length_a   1.000
_cell.length_b   1.000
_cell.length_c   1.000
_cell.angle_alpha   90.00
_cell.angle_beta   90.00
_cell.angle_gamma   90.00
#
_symmetry.space_group_name_H-M   'P 1'
#
loop_
_entity.id
_entity.type
_entity.pdbx_description
1 polymer ?
#
loop_
_entity_poly.entity_id
_entity_poly.type
_entity_poly.pdbx_seq_one_letter_code
_entity_poly.pdbx_strand_id
1 'polypeptide(L)'
;MSVKPGNSVRLQTIEAMMDSVRLRTDEVMHAELTQSGRVMAQDWLWFAPLAEFAPTPGRLTVRAMRETDGSWLVSIDVDRVTRLVEIEADRRILCDDNYFALRPGAPKTVHVESMEPCDAVTLSVAAWDGSVRQEIVLV
;
A
#
# COMPACT_ATOMS: atom_id res chain seq x y z
N MET A 1 -9.93 -14.06 16.69
CA MET A 1 -9.64 -15.50 16.71
C MET A 1 -8.15 -15.68 17.00
N SER A 2 -7.74 -16.61 17.87
CA SER A 2 -6.33 -16.83 18.21
C SER A 2 -5.83 -18.11 17.55
N VAL A 3 -4.65 -18.06 16.93
CA VAL A 3 -4.00 -19.23 16.31
C VAL A 3 -2.79 -19.61 17.16
N LYS A 4 -2.68 -20.88 17.55
CA LYS A 4 -1.51 -21.39 18.28
C LYS A 4 -0.35 -21.63 17.32
N PRO A 5 0.92 -21.51 17.76
CA PRO A 5 2.08 -21.88 16.94
C PRO A 5 1.94 -23.28 16.34
N GLY A 6 2.35 -23.44 15.08
CA GLY A 6 2.27 -24.71 14.34
C GLY A 6 0.87 -25.14 13.91
N ASN A 7 -0.17 -24.32 14.18
CA ASN A 7 -1.53 -24.60 13.74
C ASN A 7 -1.97 -23.63 12.65
N SER A 8 -2.98 -24.04 11.88
CA SER A 8 -3.72 -23.16 10.98
C SER A 8 -5.14 -23.00 11.50
N VAL A 9 -5.77 -21.89 11.13
CA VAL A 9 -7.21 -21.70 11.32
C VAL A 9 -7.82 -21.27 10.00
N ARG A 10 -8.98 -21.82 9.69
CA ARG A 10 -9.78 -21.35 8.56
C ARG A 10 -10.61 -20.18 9.02
N LEU A 11 -10.37 -19.01 8.43
CA LEU A 11 -11.17 -17.81 8.69
C LEU A 11 -12.49 -17.85 7.91
N GLN A 12 -12.40 -18.14 6.61
CA GLN A 12 -13.52 -18.07 5.66
C GLN A 12 -13.24 -19.01 4.47
N THR A 13 -14.26 -19.39 3.70
CA THR A 13 -14.10 -19.93 2.34
C THR A 13 -14.48 -18.87 1.32
N ILE A 14 -13.86 -18.91 0.14
CA ILE A 14 -14.17 -17.97 -0.94
C ILE A 14 -15.65 -18.08 -1.31
N GLU A 15 -16.18 -19.29 -1.46
CA GLU A 15 -17.60 -19.54 -1.81
C GLU A 15 -18.56 -18.85 -0.85
N ALA A 16 -18.40 -19.07 0.47
CA ALA A 16 -19.28 -18.47 1.48
C ALA A 16 -19.14 -16.94 1.56
N MET A 17 -17.98 -16.41 1.19
CA MET A 17 -17.76 -14.97 1.15
C MET A 17 -18.36 -14.32 -0.10
N MET A 18 -18.31 -15.00 -1.24
CA MET A 18 -18.80 -14.49 -2.51
C MET A 18 -20.30 -14.14 -2.47
N ASP A 19 -21.09 -14.82 -1.63
CA ASP A 19 -22.49 -14.49 -1.38
C ASP A 19 -22.71 -13.09 -0.79
N SER A 20 -21.69 -12.53 -0.13
CA SER A 20 -21.73 -11.20 0.47
C SER A 20 -21.15 -10.08 -0.41
N VAL A 21 -20.41 -10.45 -1.47
CA VAL A 21 -19.75 -9.49 -2.37
C VAL A 21 -20.79 -8.94 -3.36
N ARG A 22 -21.02 -7.64 -3.33
CA ARG A 22 -21.99 -6.97 -4.21
C ARG A 22 -21.38 -6.59 -5.55
N LEU A 23 -20.15 -6.08 -5.53
CA LEU A 23 -19.42 -5.62 -6.70
C LEU A 23 -17.94 -6.02 -6.60
N ARG A 24 -17.58 -7.10 -7.30
CA ARG A 24 -16.22 -7.67 -7.28
C ARG A 24 -15.11 -6.72 -7.74
N THR A 25 -15.44 -5.71 -8.54
CA THR A 25 -14.50 -4.74 -9.10
C THR A 25 -14.21 -3.57 -8.16
N ASP A 26 -14.88 -3.49 -7.01
CA ASP A 26 -14.72 -2.42 -6.01
C ASP A 26 -14.55 -2.97 -4.57
N GLU A 27 -14.75 -4.26 -4.39
CA GLU A 27 -14.61 -4.93 -3.09
C GLU A 27 -13.35 -5.79 -3.04
N VAL A 28 -12.73 -5.81 -1.86
CA VAL A 28 -11.54 -6.60 -1.56
C VAL A 28 -11.62 -7.11 -0.12
N MET A 29 -11.04 -8.27 0.14
CA MET A 29 -10.77 -8.73 1.50
C MET A 29 -9.32 -8.44 1.87
N HIS A 30 -9.14 -7.80 3.04
CA HIS A 30 -7.83 -7.65 3.66
C HIS A 30 -7.77 -8.48 4.94
N ALA A 31 -6.73 -9.30 5.08
CA ALA A 31 -6.51 -10.12 6.26
C ALA A 31 -5.16 -9.77 6.90
N GLU A 32 -5.14 -9.66 8.22
CA GLU A 32 -3.93 -9.41 9.00
C GLU A 32 -3.74 -10.52 10.03
N LEU A 33 -2.51 -11.03 10.14
CA LEU A 33 -2.06 -11.83 11.26
C LEU A 33 -1.33 -10.90 12.24
N THR A 34 -1.86 -10.75 13.43
CA THR A 34 -1.29 -9.87 14.46
C THR A 34 -0.76 -10.64 15.66
N GLN A 35 0.38 -10.21 16.22
CA GLN A 35 0.90 -10.68 17.50
C GLN A 35 1.11 -9.46 18.42
N SER A 36 0.48 -9.47 19.60
CA SER A 36 0.55 -8.36 20.57
C SER A 36 0.21 -6.98 19.97
N GLY A 37 -0.79 -6.93 19.09
CA GLY A 37 -1.23 -5.70 18.41
C GLY A 37 -0.37 -5.26 17.22
N ARG A 38 0.74 -5.95 16.92
CA ARG A 38 1.59 -5.69 15.75
C ARG A 38 1.23 -6.63 14.60
N VAL A 39 1.08 -6.10 13.39
CA VAL A 39 0.90 -6.90 12.17
C VAL A 39 2.20 -7.64 11.86
N MET A 40 2.13 -8.97 11.82
CA MET A 40 3.23 -9.88 11.48
C MET A 40 3.21 -10.28 10.01
N ALA A 41 2.02 -10.43 9.45
CA ALA A 41 1.79 -10.70 8.04
C ALA A 41 0.42 -10.15 7.66
N GLN A 42 0.24 -9.84 6.38
CA GLN A 42 -1.02 -9.40 5.83
C GLN A 42 -1.16 -9.89 4.40
N ASP A 43 -2.39 -10.01 3.93
CA ASP A 43 -2.67 -10.41 2.55
C ASP A 43 -3.99 -9.79 2.05
N TRP A 44 -4.09 -9.67 0.72
CA TRP A 44 -5.22 -9.09 0.02
C TRP A 44 -5.80 -10.10 -0.95
N LEU A 45 -7.10 -10.35 -0.83
CA LEU A 45 -7.86 -11.14 -1.76
C LEU A 45 -8.77 -10.25 -2.59
N TRP A 46 -8.39 -10.09 -3.86
CA TRP A 46 -9.15 -9.38 -4.88
C TRP A 46 -10.21 -10.28 -5.49
N PHE A 47 -11.46 -9.83 -5.54
CA PHE A 47 -12.58 -10.64 -6.06
C PHE A 47 -12.73 -10.59 -7.59
N ALA A 48 -11.92 -9.76 -8.25
CA ALA A 48 -11.75 -9.68 -9.68
C ALA A 48 -10.24 -9.69 -10.01
N PRO A 49 -9.85 -10.04 -11.24
CA PRO A 49 -8.49 -9.81 -11.70
C PRO A 49 -8.06 -8.37 -11.42
N LEU A 50 -6.80 -8.17 -11.01
CA LEU A 50 -6.33 -6.84 -10.63
C LEU A 50 -6.60 -5.80 -11.71
N ALA A 51 -6.48 -6.13 -12.99
CA ALA A 51 -6.78 -5.22 -14.12
C ALA A 51 -8.24 -4.74 -14.17
N GLU A 52 -9.19 -5.55 -13.67
CA GLU A 52 -10.62 -5.25 -13.64
C GLU A 52 -11.07 -4.57 -12.34
N PHE A 53 -10.21 -4.57 -11.30
CA PHE A 53 -10.48 -3.84 -10.06
C PHE A 53 -10.42 -2.34 -10.31
N ALA A 54 -11.58 -1.70 -10.42
CA ALA A 54 -11.74 -0.30 -10.79
C ALA A 54 -12.51 0.42 -9.68
N PRO A 55 -11.89 0.63 -8.51
CA PRO A 55 -12.54 1.34 -7.43
C PRO A 55 -12.78 2.79 -7.85
N THR A 56 -13.75 3.43 -7.20
CA THR A 56 -13.91 4.88 -7.37
C THR A 56 -12.62 5.58 -6.94
N PRO A 57 -11.99 6.43 -7.76
CA PRO A 57 -10.74 7.10 -7.41
C PRO A 57 -10.87 7.87 -6.08
N GLY A 58 -9.91 7.66 -5.20
CA GLY A 58 -9.80 8.37 -3.92
C GLY A 58 -8.78 9.50 -3.96
N ARG A 59 -8.49 10.04 -2.77
CA ARG A 59 -7.36 10.93 -2.52
C ARG A 59 -6.16 10.12 -2.02
N LEU A 60 -5.00 10.47 -2.54
CA LEU A 60 -3.69 10.03 -2.05
C LEU A 60 -3.02 11.22 -1.37
N THR A 61 -2.45 11.00 -0.18
CA THR A 61 -1.72 12.01 0.59
C THR A 61 -0.32 11.50 0.87
N VAL A 62 0.69 12.22 0.41
CA VAL A 62 2.10 11.95 0.64
C VAL A 62 2.69 13.04 1.52
N ARG A 63 3.48 12.64 2.50
CA ARG A 63 4.31 13.51 3.33
C ARG A 63 5.68 12.89 3.45
N ALA A 64 6.72 13.72 3.47
CA ALA A 64 8.08 13.25 3.65
C ALA A 64 8.76 13.96 4.81
N MET A 65 9.62 13.23 5.50
CA MET A 65 10.52 13.74 6.52
C MET A 65 11.93 13.30 6.16
N ARG A 66 12.87 14.24 6.06
CA ARG A 66 14.29 13.93 5.86
C ARG A 66 14.84 13.29 7.13
N GLU A 67 15.56 12.18 6.98
CA GLU A 67 16.29 11.54 8.07
C GLU A 67 17.75 11.99 8.07
N THR A 68 18.40 11.86 6.91
CA THR A 68 19.81 12.23 6.68
C THR A 68 19.99 12.73 5.25
N ASP A 69 21.24 12.99 4.84
CA ASP A 69 21.55 13.37 3.47
C ASP A 69 21.24 12.23 2.51
N GLY A 70 20.29 12.46 1.60
CA GLY A 70 19.87 11.45 0.62
C GLY A 70 18.92 10.38 1.16
N SER A 71 18.31 10.58 2.35
CA SER A 71 17.43 9.60 2.98
C SER A 71 16.18 10.25 3.59
N TRP A 72 15.01 9.67 3.31
CA TRP A 72 13.71 10.20 3.73
C TRP A 72 12.76 9.08 4.18
N LEU A 73 11.93 9.39 5.18
CA LEU A 73 10.72 8.62 5.48
C LEU A 73 9.54 9.25 4.76
N VAL A 74 8.92 8.48 3.87
CA VAL A 74 7.77 8.90 3.08
C VAL A 74 6.51 8.21 3.62
N SER A 75 5.63 9.01 4.24
CA SER A 75 4.34 8.57 4.74
C SER A 75 3.26 8.77 3.68
N ILE A 76 2.55 7.69 3.37
CA ILE A 76 1.51 7.63 2.33
C ILE A 76 0.21 7.19 2.99
N ASP A 77 -0.86 7.93 2.71
CA ASP A 77 -2.21 7.67 3.20
C ASP A 77 -3.24 7.80 2.07
N VAL A 78 -4.35 7.09 2.21
CA VAL A 78 -5.44 7.05 1.22
C VAL A 78 -6.80 7.07 1.91
N ASP A 79 -7.80 7.69 1.28
CA ASP A 79 -9.19 7.69 1.78
C ASP A 79 -10.09 6.61 1.13
N ARG A 80 -9.53 5.87 0.18
CA ARG A 80 -10.10 4.68 -0.47
C ARG A 80 -9.04 3.60 -0.59
N VAL A 81 -9.47 2.36 -0.81
CA VAL A 81 -8.52 1.28 -1.09
C VAL A 81 -7.84 1.57 -2.42
N THR A 82 -6.51 1.50 -2.41
CA THR A 82 -5.69 1.70 -3.61
C THR A 82 -4.89 0.44 -3.87
N ARG A 83 -5.02 -0.10 -5.10
CA ARG A 83 -4.18 -1.19 -5.59
C ARG A 83 -2.79 -0.65 -5.93
N LEU A 84 -1.75 -1.42 -5.61
CA LEU A 84 -0.37 -1.24 -6.07
C LEU A 84 0.06 0.25 -6.11
N VAL A 85 0.19 0.85 -4.94
CA VAL A 85 0.83 2.16 -4.79
C VAL A 85 2.26 2.04 -5.30
N GLU A 86 2.54 2.82 -6.34
CA GLU A 86 3.81 2.90 -7.03
C GLU A 86 4.52 4.19 -6.63
N ILE A 87 5.82 4.06 -6.34
CA ILE A 87 6.74 5.14 -6.02
C ILE A 87 7.80 5.17 -7.13
N GLU A 88 7.87 6.30 -7.83
CA GLU A 88 8.83 6.58 -8.90
C GLU A 88 9.54 7.90 -8.63
N ALA A 89 10.72 8.10 -9.22
CA ALA A 89 11.49 9.33 -9.05
C ALA A 89 12.15 9.80 -10.35
N ASP A 90 12.54 11.08 -10.36
CA ASP A 90 13.34 11.68 -11.43
C ASP A 90 14.79 11.16 -11.51
N ARG A 91 15.17 10.23 -10.63
CA ARG A 91 16.49 9.63 -10.52
C ARG A 91 16.44 8.26 -9.83
N ARG A 92 17.61 7.64 -9.69
CA ARG A 92 17.75 6.33 -9.02
C ARG A 92 17.57 6.45 -7.52
N ILE A 93 16.56 5.74 -7.02
CA ILE A 93 16.27 5.59 -5.60
C ILE A 93 16.16 4.12 -5.21
N LEU A 94 16.34 3.83 -3.93
CA LEU A 94 15.95 2.59 -3.29
C LEU A 94 14.73 2.87 -2.41
N CYS A 95 13.75 1.98 -2.47
CA CYS A 95 12.60 1.96 -1.57
C CYS A 95 12.61 0.63 -0.82
N ASP A 96 12.37 0.65 0.49
CA ASP A 96 12.21 -0.59 1.27
C ASP A 96 10.93 -1.36 0.92
N ASP A 97 9.95 -0.66 0.33
CA ASP A 97 8.71 -1.24 -0.18
C ASP A 97 8.14 -0.41 -1.35
N ASN A 98 7.59 -1.08 -2.35
CA ASN A 98 6.95 -0.46 -3.52
C ASN A 98 5.90 -1.44 -4.08
N TYR A 99 4.94 -0.95 -4.87
CA TYR A 99 3.85 -1.75 -5.44
C TYR A 99 2.98 -2.46 -4.39
N PHE A 100 2.64 -1.78 -3.30
CA PHE A 100 1.81 -2.33 -2.22
C PHE A 100 0.37 -1.83 -2.27
N ALA A 101 -0.59 -2.61 -1.78
CA ALA A 101 -1.94 -2.12 -1.57
C ALA A 101 -2.05 -1.30 -0.27
N LEU A 102 -2.96 -0.32 -0.24
CA LEU A 102 -3.19 0.54 0.92
C LEU A 102 -4.70 0.69 1.17
N ARG A 103 -5.09 0.78 2.45
CA ARG A 103 -6.48 1.06 2.88
C ARG A 103 -6.57 2.29 3.78
N PRO A 104 -7.75 2.90 3.86
CA PRO A 104 -8.01 3.98 4.81
C PRO A 104 -7.73 3.57 6.25
N GLY A 105 -7.13 4.50 7.01
CA GLY A 105 -6.83 4.33 8.43
C GLY A 105 -5.58 3.48 8.72
N ALA A 106 -4.85 3.05 7.68
CA ALA A 106 -3.60 2.31 7.82
C ALA A 106 -2.51 2.93 6.92
N PRO A 107 -2.04 4.16 7.23
CA PRO A 107 -0.99 4.80 6.45
C PRO A 107 0.29 3.96 6.50
N LYS A 108 1.04 3.97 5.41
CA LYS A 108 2.33 3.26 5.31
C LYS A 108 3.47 4.26 5.27
N THR A 109 4.55 3.94 5.96
CA THR A 109 5.82 4.67 5.84
C THR A 109 6.77 3.82 5.04
N VAL A 110 7.38 4.41 4.01
CA VAL A 110 8.37 3.81 3.13
C VAL A 110 9.68 4.56 3.33
N HIS A 111 10.76 3.83 3.51
CA HIS A 111 12.10 4.42 3.52
C HIS A 111 12.59 4.59 2.09
N VAL A 112 12.99 5.81 1.75
CA VAL A 112 13.45 6.18 0.42
C VAL A 112 14.88 6.72 0.52
N GLU A 113 15.80 6.12 -0.24
CA GLU A 113 17.20 6.52 -0.30
C GLU A 113 17.60 6.88 -1.73
N SER A 114 18.33 7.98 -1.91
CA SER A 114 18.97 8.28 -3.19
C SER A 114 20.22 7.40 -3.36
N MET A 115 20.38 6.82 -4.55
CA MET A 115 21.57 6.04 -4.88
C MET A 115 22.78 6.91 -5.25
N GLU A 116 22.56 8.21 -5.41
CA GLU A 116 23.54 9.19 -5.88
C GLU A 116 23.43 10.49 -5.04
N PRO A 117 24.53 11.25 -4.83
CA PRO A 117 24.46 12.53 -4.14
C PRO A 117 23.46 13.48 -4.82
N CYS A 118 22.58 14.08 -4.03
CA CYS A 118 21.56 14.99 -4.55
C CYS A 118 21.12 16.01 -3.50
N ASP A 119 20.81 17.22 -3.95
CA ASP A 119 20.20 18.25 -3.12
C ASP A 119 18.68 18.08 -3.01
N ALA A 120 18.06 17.49 -4.04
CA ALA A 120 16.63 17.24 -4.07
C ALA A 120 16.27 16.06 -4.99
N VAL A 121 15.12 15.44 -4.73
CA VAL A 121 14.51 14.37 -5.54
C VAL A 121 13.05 14.69 -5.79
N THR A 122 12.60 14.64 -7.05
CA THR A 122 11.16 14.70 -7.35
C THR A 122 10.59 13.29 -7.28
N LEU A 123 9.68 13.06 -6.33
CA LEU A 123 9.02 11.78 -6.11
C LEU A 123 7.58 11.84 -6.66
N SER A 124 7.21 10.87 -7.49
CA SER A 124 5.83 10.61 -7.90
C SER A 124 5.30 9.39 -7.15
N VAL A 125 4.23 9.56 -6.37
CA VAL A 125 3.50 8.46 -5.75
C VAL A 125 2.13 8.35 -6.40
N ALA A 126 1.79 7.19 -6.94
CA ALA A 126 0.55 7.00 -7.68
C ALA A 126 -0.09 5.64 -7.40
N ALA A 127 -1.38 5.52 -7.67
CA ALA A 127 -1.94 4.21 -7.97
C ALA A 127 -1.38 3.73 -9.31
N TRP A 128 -1.06 2.44 -9.44
CA TRP A 128 -0.48 1.86 -10.66
C TRP A 128 -1.29 2.13 -11.95
N ASP A 129 -2.61 2.29 -11.82
CA ASP A 129 -3.50 2.61 -12.94
C ASP A 129 -3.56 4.09 -13.32
N GLY A 130 -2.82 4.95 -12.60
CA GLY A 130 -2.82 6.40 -12.78
C GLY A 130 -4.09 7.11 -12.31
N SER A 131 -5.02 6.42 -11.64
CA SER A 131 -6.28 7.01 -11.18
C SER A 131 -6.10 8.13 -10.16
N VAL A 132 -5.01 8.07 -9.38
CA VAL A 132 -4.59 9.10 -8.44
C VAL A 132 -3.07 9.18 -8.41
N ARG A 133 -2.53 10.40 -8.38
CA ARG A 133 -1.10 10.69 -8.29
C ARG A 133 -0.86 11.92 -7.42
N GLN A 134 0.25 11.92 -6.71
CA GLN A 134 0.80 13.10 -6.07
C GLN A 134 2.31 13.16 -6.30
N GLU A 135 2.78 14.35 -6.67
CA GLU A 135 4.21 14.64 -6.78
C GLU A 135 4.65 15.49 -5.58
N ILE A 136 5.82 15.17 -5.02
CA ILE A 136 6.47 15.94 -3.97
C ILE A 136 7.96 16.10 -4.27
N VAL A 137 8.55 17.17 -3.75
CA VAL A 137 10.01 17.36 -3.79
C VAL A 137 10.58 17.01 -2.43
N LEU A 138 11.48 16.04 -2.40
CA LEU A 138 12.27 15.66 -1.24
C LEU A 138 13.50 16.57 -1.23
N VAL A 139 13.69 17.30 -0.13
CA VAL A 139 14.85 18.17 0.14
C VAL A 139 15.52 17.75 1.42
#